data_AF-A0A817IFQ9-F1
#
_entry.id   AF-A0A817IFQ9-F1
#
_cell.length_a   1.000
_cell.length_b   1.000
_cell.length_c   1.000
_cell.angle_alpha   90.00
_cell.angle_beta   90.00
_cell.angle_gamma   90.00
#
_symmetry.space_group_name_H-M   'P 1'
#
loop_
_entity.id
_entity.type
_entity.pdbx_description
1 polymer ?
#
loop_
_entity_poly.entity_id
_entity_poly.type
_entity_poly.pdbx_seq_one_letter_code
_entity_poly.pdbx_strand_id
1 'polypeptide(L)'
;MRRSRPRFPPWRQNRPQYQQPYRLHSSQYQQQGQSSDVFDFLNLPESFPSMKQLIDDPILTPIIMERIQQLTPSSADSFALMNFVTRVRQKLEALVLSPNSFTACQVSEVRDVGSHKHNTIIIPPIDSTSRLTSDLVVVLKTLPTSM
;
A
#
# COMPACT_ATOMS: atom_id res chain seq x y z
N MET A 1 -51.27 39.92 -28.40
CA MET A 1 -50.31 40.58 -29.32
C MET A 1 -49.03 39.75 -29.42
N ARG A 2 -48.73 39.20 -30.61
CA ARG A 2 -47.54 38.39 -30.90
C ARG A 2 -46.30 39.29 -30.93
N ARG A 3 -45.23 38.95 -30.20
CA ARG A 3 -43.89 39.52 -30.42
C ARG A 3 -43.00 38.45 -31.06
N SER A 4 -42.60 38.76 -32.28
CA SER A 4 -41.73 38.02 -33.20
C SER A 4 -40.33 37.78 -32.62
N ARG A 5 -39.79 36.57 -32.80
CA ARG A 5 -38.39 36.25 -32.49
C ARG A 5 -37.46 36.97 -33.48
N PRO A 6 -36.28 37.49 -33.07
CA PRO A 6 -35.31 38.05 -34.00
C PRO A 6 -34.70 36.95 -34.88
N ARG A 7 -34.59 37.22 -36.18
CA ARG A 7 -33.83 36.42 -37.14
C ARG A 7 -32.36 36.42 -36.73
N PHE A 8 -31.76 35.22 -36.69
CA PHE A 8 -30.31 35.08 -36.50
C PHE A 8 -29.55 35.74 -37.67
N PRO A 9 -28.34 36.28 -37.44
CA PRO A 9 -27.53 36.89 -38.50
C PRO A 9 -26.97 35.87 -39.51
N PRO A 10 -26.62 36.30 -40.74
CA PRO A 10 -26.35 35.42 -41.88
C PRO A 10 -24.99 34.67 -41.83
N TRP A 11 -24.11 34.97 -40.87
CA TRP A 11 -22.81 34.31 -40.75
C TRP A 11 -22.86 32.91 -40.13
N ARG A 12 -24.04 32.32 -39.92
CA ARG A 12 -24.23 30.92 -39.46
C ARG A 12 -24.45 29.91 -40.59
N GLN A 13 -24.21 30.27 -41.86
CA GLN A 13 -24.53 29.40 -43.00
C GLN A 13 -23.41 28.48 -43.48
N ASN A 14 -22.15 28.67 -43.05
CA ASN A 14 -21.05 27.79 -43.44
C ASN A 14 -20.19 27.39 -42.24
N ARG A 15 -20.68 26.42 -41.44
CA ARG A 15 -19.77 25.59 -40.65
C ARG A 15 -19.42 24.36 -41.49
N PRO A 16 -18.15 24.00 -41.67
CA PRO A 16 -17.82 22.67 -42.16
C PRO A 16 -18.47 21.65 -41.22
N GLN A 17 -19.14 20.64 -41.79
CA GLN A 17 -19.62 19.51 -41.01
C GLN A 17 -18.39 18.92 -40.31
N TYR A 18 -18.36 18.99 -38.98
CA TYR A 18 -17.48 18.13 -38.23
C TYR A 18 -17.90 16.70 -38.58
N GLN A 19 -17.14 16.05 -39.48
CA GLN A 19 -17.14 14.60 -39.54
C GLN A 19 -16.71 14.14 -38.15
N GLN A 20 -17.65 13.55 -37.43
CA GLN A 20 -17.37 12.90 -36.16
C GLN A 20 -16.31 11.83 -36.43
N PRO A 21 -15.10 11.91 -35.85
CA PRO A 21 -14.19 10.79 -35.90
C PRO A 21 -14.70 9.76 -34.88
N TYR A 22 -15.03 8.57 -35.39
CA TYR A 22 -15.35 7.36 -34.65
C TYR A 22 -16.60 7.42 -33.76
N ARG A 23 -17.73 6.97 -34.31
CA ARG A 23 -18.84 6.44 -33.49
C ARG A 23 -18.29 5.18 -32.79
N LEU A 24 -17.90 5.30 -31.52
CA LEU A 24 -17.68 4.13 -30.65
C LEU A 24 -18.94 3.27 -30.76
N HIS A 25 -18.80 2.04 -31.27
CA HIS A 25 -19.84 1.03 -31.18
C HIS A 25 -20.05 0.72 -29.69
N SER A 26 -20.93 1.49 -29.04
CA SER A 26 -21.36 1.28 -27.65
C SER A 26 -22.36 0.14 -27.53
N SER A 27 -22.15 -0.93 -28.27
CA SER A 27 -23.00 -2.11 -28.25
C SER A 27 -22.08 -3.31 -28.29
N GLN A 28 -21.54 -3.69 -27.12
CA GLN A 28 -21.14 -5.07 -26.75
C GLN A 28 -20.59 -5.20 -25.31
N TYR A 29 -20.40 -4.13 -24.53
CA TYR A 29 -20.10 -4.27 -23.10
C TYR A 29 -21.38 -4.40 -22.26
N GLN A 30 -22.17 -5.42 -22.59
CA GLN A 30 -23.23 -5.90 -21.72
C GLN A 30 -22.95 -7.38 -21.48
N GLN A 31 -21.90 -7.66 -20.71
CA GLN A 31 -21.81 -8.87 -19.89
C GLN A 31 -20.64 -8.83 -18.91
N GLN A 32 -21.00 -9.20 -17.67
CA GLN A 32 -20.17 -9.56 -16.52
C GLN A 32 -19.54 -8.40 -15.76
N GLY A 33 -19.85 -8.34 -14.46
CA GLY A 33 -19.23 -7.46 -13.48
C GLY A 33 -17.76 -7.83 -13.30
N GLN A 34 -16.94 -7.49 -14.29
CA GLN A 34 -15.49 -7.50 -14.20
C GLN A 34 -15.10 -6.32 -13.32
N SER A 35 -14.44 -6.62 -12.20
CA SER A 35 -13.59 -5.63 -11.54
C SER A 35 -12.71 -5.01 -12.61
N SER A 36 -12.68 -3.69 -12.73
CA SER A 36 -11.71 -3.04 -13.61
C SER A 36 -10.33 -3.42 -13.08
N ASP A 37 -9.66 -4.36 -13.75
CA ASP A 37 -8.30 -4.71 -13.38
C ASP A 37 -7.43 -3.45 -13.42
N VAL A 38 -6.68 -3.23 -12.35
CA VAL A 38 -5.76 -2.09 -12.26
C VAL A 38 -4.72 -2.26 -13.35
N PHE A 39 -4.48 -1.20 -14.12
CA PHE A 39 -3.48 -1.21 -15.17
C PHE A 39 -2.10 -1.54 -14.60
N ASP A 40 -1.47 -2.57 -15.15
CA ASP A 40 -0.10 -2.99 -14.86
C ASP A 40 0.57 -3.38 -16.18
N PHE A 41 1.71 -2.78 -16.48
CA PHE A 41 2.49 -3.05 -17.69
C PHE A 41 2.90 -4.54 -17.79
N LEU A 42 3.11 -5.22 -16.66
CA LEU A 42 3.49 -6.63 -16.63
C LEU A 42 2.35 -7.55 -17.08
N ASN A 43 1.10 -7.08 -16.96
CA ASN A 43 -0.09 -7.84 -17.36
C ASN A 43 -0.46 -7.63 -18.84
N LEU A 44 0.26 -6.75 -19.56
CA LEU A 44 -0.05 -6.38 -20.95
C LEU A 44 1.17 -6.55 -21.87
N PRO A 45 1.83 -7.72 -21.89
CA PRO A 45 3.04 -7.93 -22.68
C PRO A 45 2.81 -7.77 -24.18
N GLU A 46 1.58 -7.99 -24.67
CA GLU A 46 1.21 -7.82 -26.07
C GLU A 46 1.08 -6.34 -26.48
N SER A 47 0.67 -5.47 -25.55
CA SER A 47 0.53 -4.03 -25.80
C SER A 47 1.82 -3.26 -25.53
N PHE A 48 2.70 -3.82 -24.68
CA PHE A 48 4.00 -3.26 -24.34
C PHE A 48 5.10 -4.29 -24.62
N PRO A 49 5.41 -4.55 -25.91
CA PRO A 49 6.46 -5.49 -26.26
C PRO A 49 7.78 -5.05 -25.64
N SER A 50 8.48 -6.00 -25.00
CA SER A 50 9.77 -5.73 -24.35
C SER A 50 10.73 -5.06 -25.33
N MET A 51 11.30 -3.92 -24.93
CA MET A 51 12.31 -3.25 -25.75
C MET A 51 13.51 -4.20 -25.91
N LYS A 52 13.92 -4.43 -27.16
CA LYS A 52 15.02 -5.36 -27.51
C LYS A 52 16.37 -5.02 -26.86
N GLN A 53 16.50 -3.81 -26.35
CA GLN A 53 17.65 -3.37 -25.57
C GLN A 53 17.12 -2.87 -24.24
N LEU A 54 17.37 -3.66 -23.19
CA LEU A 54 17.32 -3.15 -21.83
C LEU A 54 18.34 -2.01 -21.78
N ILE A 55 17.88 -0.78 -21.61
CA ILE A 55 18.79 0.33 -21.35
C ILE A 55 19.26 0.12 -19.91
N ASP A 56 20.42 -0.52 -19.76
CA ASP A 56 21.06 -0.65 -18.46
C ASP A 56 21.33 0.76 -17.92
N ASP A 57 20.78 1.06 -16.75
CA ASP A 57 21.15 2.22 -15.95
C ASP A 57 22.20 1.78 -14.92
N PRO A 58 23.50 1.96 -15.21
CA PRO A 58 24.56 1.51 -14.32
C PRO A 58 24.63 2.32 -13.01
N ILE A 59 23.89 3.43 -12.91
CA ILE A 59 23.89 4.33 -11.76
C ILE A 59 22.72 4.01 -10.82
N LEU A 60 21.57 3.61 -11.36
CA LEU A 60 20.37 3.34 -10.55
C LEU A 60 20.58 2.22 -9.54
N THR A 61 21.17 1.10 -9.98
CA THR A 61 21.42 -0.06 -9.10
C THR A 61 22.30 0.30 -7.89
N PRO A 62 23.50 0.92 -8.06
CA PRO A 62 24.33 1.28 -6.91
C PRO A 62 23.66 2.30 -5.98
N ILE A 63 22.90 3.28 -6.50
CA ILE A 63 22.15 4.23 -5.67
C ILE A 63 21.09 3.51 -4.82
N ILE A 64 20.33 2.59 -5.41
CA ILE A 64 19.33 1.80 -4.68
C ILE A 64 20.02 0.98 -3.58
N MET A 65 21.16 0.34 -3.89
CA MET A 65 21.91 -0.45 -2.91
C MET A 65 22.45 0.39 -1.76
N GLU A 66 23.00 1.58 -2.05
CA GLU A 66 23.43 2.52 -1.03
C GLU A 66 22.26 2.95 -0.15
N ARG A 67 21.11 3.25 -0.76
CA ARG A 67 19.92 3.65 -0.01
C ARG A 67 19.39 2.52 0.88
N ILE A 68 19.41 1.28 0.39
CA ILE A 68 19.05 0.10 1.19
C ILE A 68 19.97 0.00 2.40
N GLN A 69 21.28 0.16 2.23
CA GLN A 69 22.23 0.12 3.35
C GLN A 69 21.96 1.21 4.39
N GLN A 70 21.68 2.44 3.96
CA GLN A 70 21.36 3.56 4.87
C GLN A 70 20.07 3.34 5.66
N LEU A 71 19.11 2.61 5.09
CA LEU A 71 17.81 2.35 5.70
C LEU A 71 17.77 1.06 6.53
N THR A 72 18.74 0.16 6.35
CA THR A 72 18.77 -1.15 7.01
C THR A 72 19.29 -1.03 8.44
N PRO A 73 18.56 -1.55 9.45
CA PRO A 73 19.05 -1.66 10.82
C PRO A 73 20.40 -2.36 10.92
N SER A 74 21.26 -1.91 11.84
CA SER A 74 22.50 -2.64 12.11
C SER A 74 22.20 -4.03 12.70
N SER A 75 23.13 -4.97 12.58
CA SER A 75 22.99 -6.30 13.17
C SER A 75 22.85 -6.25 14.70
N ALA A 76 23.55 -5.32 15.35
CA ALA A 76 23.49 -5.14 16.80
C ALA A 76 22.10 -4.63 17.25
N ASP A 77 21.55 -3.67 16.52
CA ASP A 77 20.23 -3.10 16.73
C ASP A 77 19.11 -4.13 16.53
N SER A 78 19.20 -4.90 15.45
CA SER A 78 18.26 -5.97 15.14
C SER A 78 18.26 -7.03 16.24
N PHE A 79 19.44 -7.42 16.72
CA PHE A 79 19.59 -8.39 17.81
C PHE A 79 19.06 -7.86 19.14
N ALA A 80 19.32 -6.59 19.46
CA ALA A 80 18.83 -5.95 20.67
C ALA A 80 17.28 -5.92 20.71
N LEU A 81 16.65 -5.54 19.59
CA LEU A 81 15.19 -5.53 19.46
C LEU A 81 14.61 -6.93 19.57
N MET A 82 15.17 -7.92 18.86
CA MET A 82 14.72 -9.31 18.93
C MET A 82 14.73 -9.85 20.36
N ASN A 83 15.81 -9.61 21.11
CA ASN A 83 15.94 -10.03 22.51
C ASN A 83 14.94 -9.33 23.43
N PHE A 84 14.65 -8.06 23.17
CA PHE A 84 13.63 -7.32 23.92
C PHE A 84 12.24 -7.93 23.68
N VAL A 85 11.85 -8.08 22.42
CA VAL A 85 10.54 -8.63 22.02
C VAL A 85 10.36 -10.05 22.55
N THR A 86 11.39 -10.89 22.45
CA THR A 86 11.34 -12.27 22.95
C THR A 86 11.05 -12.33 24.45
N ARG A 87 11.71 -11.47 25.25
CA ARG A 87 11.49 -11.44 26.71
C ARG A 87 10.08 -10.96 27.07
N VAL A 88 9.58 -9.94 26.37
CA VAL A 88 8.21 -9.45 26.56
C VAL A 88 7.20 -10.53 26.17
N ARG A 89 7.38 -11.17 25.01
CA ARG A 89 6.51 -12.25 24.54
C ARG A 89 6.46 -13.40 25.53
N GLN A 90 7.61 -13.89 26.02
CA GLN A 90 7.66 -14.96 27.02
C GLN A 90 6.86 -14.64 28.29
N LYS A 91 6.89 -13.38 28.75
CA LYS A 91 6.08 -12.96 29.90
C LYS A 91 4.58 -12.97 29.59
N LEU A 92 4.18 -12.54 28.38
CA LEU A 92 2.78 -12.58 27.96
C LEU A 92 2.28 -14.01 27.73
N GLU A 93 3.11 -14.89 27.15
CA GLU A 93 2.81 -16.32 26.97
C GLU A 93 2.65 -17.04 28.31
N ALA A 94 3.46 -16.70 29.31
CA ALA A 94 3.29 -17.22 30.66
C ALA A 94 1.92 -16.84 31.27
N LEU A 95 1.38 -15.66 30.94
CA LEU A 95 0.03 -15.25 31.36
C LEU A 95 -1.09 -16.01 30.62
N VAL A 96 -0.83 -16.48 29.40
CA VAL A 96 -1.78 -17.35 28.67
C VAL A 96 -1.90 -18.70 29.35
N LEU A 97 -0.78 -19.31 29.75
CA LEU A 97 -0.73 -20.63 30.37
C LEU A 97 -1.14 -20.61 31.84
N SER A 98 -0.61 -19.63 32.59
CA SER A 98 -0.75 -19.53 34.04
C SER A 98 -1.01 -18.08 34.44
N PRO A 99 -2.26 -17.59 34.31
CA PRO A 99 -2.62 -16.22 34.66
C PRO A 99 -2.51 -15.92 36.17
N ASN A 100 -2.40 -16.95 37.02
CA ASN A 100 -2.33 -16.82 38.49
C ASN A 100 -3.44 -15.88 39.02
N SER A 101 -3.08 -14.87 39.82
CA SER A 101 -3.98 -13.85 40.38
C SER A 101 -4.21 -12.64 39.46
N PHE A 102 -3.75 -12.67 38.20
CA PHE A 102 -3.96 -11.58 37.26
C PHE A 102 -5.41 -11.59 36.76
N THR A 103 -6.27 -10.84 37.45
CA THR A 103 -7.71 -10.75 37.15
C THR A 103 -8.06 -9.59 36.22
N ALA A 104 -7.11 -8.69 35.94
CA ALA A 104 -7.36 -7.49 35.13
C ALA A 104 -7.72 -7.82 33.67
N CYS A 105 -7.12 -8.86 33.09
CA CYS A 105 -7.57 -9.42 31.82
C CYS A 105 -7.11 -10.88 31.66
N GLN A 106 -7.80 -11.63 30.80
CA GLN A 106 -7.40 -12.98 30.42
C GLN A 106 -6.83 -12.98 29.01
N VAL A 107 -5.52 -13.26 28.88
CA VAL A 107 -4.86 -13.34 27.58
C VAL A 107 -5.15 -14.70 26.93
N SER A 108 -5.52 -14.68 25.66
CA SER A 108 -5.78 -15.88 24.86
C SER A 108 -4.59 -16.24 23.98
N GLU A 109 -3.99 -15.24 23.34
CA GLU A 109 -2.96 -15.45 22.32
C GLU A 109 -2.07 -14.21 22.22
N VAL A 110 -0.81 -14.41 21.87
CA VAL A 110 0.15 -13.34 21.57
C VAL A 110 0.75 -13.63 20.21
N ARG A 111 0.75 -12.64 19.30
CA ARG A 111 1.31 -12.77 17.95
C ARG A 111 2.26 -11.65 17.63
N ASP A 112 3.38 -12.00 17.02
CA ASP A 112 4.22 -11.01 16.33
C ASP A 112 3.55 -10.56 15.05
N VAL A 113 3.60 -9.26 14.81
CA VAL A 113 3.14 -8.63 13.57
C VAL A 113 4.10 -7.50 13.16
N GLY A 114 3.74 -6.76 12.12
CA GLY A 114 4.47 -5.56 11.72
C GLY A 114 5.82 -5.86 11.07
N SER A 115 6.62 -4.81 10.97
CA SER A 115 7.89 -4.80 10.24
C SER A 115 8.97 -5.66 10.90
N HIS A 116 8.98 -5.74 12.23
CA HIS A 116 9.89 -6.61 12.97
C HIS A 116 9.73 -8.08 12.62
N LYS A 117 8.49 -8.58 12.57
CA LYS A 117 8.23 -9.98 12.20
C LYS A 117 8.72 -10.30 10.78
N HIS A 118 8.60 -9.35 9.86
CA HIS A 118 8.91 -9.54 8.45
C HIS A 118 10.32 -9.10 8.06
N ASN A 119 11.16 -8.71 9.02
CA ASN A 119 12.49 -8.14 8.76
C ASN A 119 12.47 -6.95 7.77
N THR A 120 11.42 -6.13 7.83
CA THR A 120 11.24 -4.93 7.01
C THR A 120 11.32 -3.64 7.83
N ILE A 121 11.96 -3.67 9.01
CA ILE A 121 12.21 -2.47 9.80
C ILE A 121 13.14 -1.56 9.01
N ILE A 122 12.79 -0.28 8.97
CA ILE A 122 13.58 0.76 8.33
C ILE A 122 14.02 1.75 9.40
N ILE A 123 15.29 2.17 9.37
CA ILE A 123 15.78 3.27 10.20
C ILE A 123 15.20 4.59 9.63
N PRO A 124 14.50 5.41 10.45
CA PRO A 124 14.04 6.71 9.99
C PRO A 124 15.23 7.68 9.76
N PRO A 125 15.11 8.63 8.82
CA PRO A 125 16.13 9.67 8.64
C PRO A 125 16.41 10.46 9.93
N ILE A 126 17.65 10.96 10.03
CA ILE A 126 18.41 11.44 11.20
C ILE A 126 17.75 12.48 12.14
N ASP A 127 16.50 12.93 11.92
CA ASP A 127 15.90 14.05 12.66
C ASP A 127 14.80 13.68 13.67
N SER A 128 14.55 12.40 13.91
CA SER A 128 13.65 11.98 14.98
C SER A 128 14.17 10.70 15.61
N THR A 129 14.77 10.82 16.79
CA THR A 129 15.12 9.75 17.75
C THR A 129 14.95 8.34 17.16
N SER A 130 16.04 7.77 16.59
CA SER A 130 16.04 6.40 16.06
C SER A 130 15.43 5.44 17.06
N ARG A 131 14.16 5.08 16.83
CA ARG A 131 13.40 4.21 17.72
C ARG A 131 12.97 3.00 16.92
N LEU A 132 13.76 1.95 17.07
CA LEU A 132 13.40 0.61 16.63
C LEU A 132 12.11 0.20 17.33
N THR A 133 11.10 -0.12 16.54
CA THR A 133 9.77 -0.46 17.04
C THR A 133 9.40 -1.87 16.58
N SER A 134 8.67 -2.59 17.43
CA SER A 134 8.13 -3.91 17.15
C SER A 134 6.71 -4.00 17.67
N ASP A 135 5.87 -4.70 16.94
CA ASP A 135 4.43 -4.76 17.19
C ASP A 135 4.03 -6.17 17.65
N LEU A 136 3.32 -6.24 18.78
CA LEU A 136 2.71 -7.45 19.31
C LEU A 136 1.19 -7.28 19.36
N VAL A 137 0.47 -8.25 18.81
CA VAL A 137 -0.98 -8.36 19.00
C VAL A 137 -1.25 -9.29 20.17
N VAL A 138 -1.95 -8.76 21.18
CA VAL A 138 -2.40 -9.52 22.35
C VAL A 138 -3.91 -9.70 22.24
N VAL A 139 -4.34 -10.95 22.05
CA VAL A 139 -5.77 -11.30 21.96
C VAL A 139 -6.26 -11.60 23.37
N LEU A 140 -7.32 -10.91 23.81
CA LEU A 140 -7.94 -11.12 25.12
C LEU A 140 -9.18 -12.01 24.98
N LYS A 141 -9.48 -12.82 26.00
CA LYS A 141 -10.75 -13.57 26.12
C LYS A 141 -11.90 -12.67 26.58
N THR A 142 -11.57 -11.52 27.17
CA THR A 142 -12.51 -10.52 27.69
C THR A 142 -12.43 -9.25 26.86
N LEU A 143 -13.46 -8.40 26.96
CA LEU A 143 -13.44 -7.10 26.30
C LEU A 143 -12.29 -6.24 26.84
N PRO A 144 -11.53 -5.52 25.98
CA PRO A 144 -10.54 -4.57 26.43
C PRO A 144 -11.22 -3.39 27.14
N THR A 145 -10.88 -3.17 28.40
CA THR A 145 -11.34 -2.03 29.18
C THR A 145 -10.19 -1.05 29.36
N SER A 146 -10.42 0.25 29.19
CA SER A 146 -9.48 1.27 29.67
C SER A 146 -9.47 1.23 31.21
N MET A 147 -8.28 1.25 31.82
CA MET A 147 -8.17 1.48 33.27
C MET A 147 -8.59 2.91 33.63
#